data_AF-A0A1K1NXZ3-F1
#
_entry.id   AF-A0A1K1NXZ3-F1
#
_cell.length_a   1.000
_cell.length_b   1.000
_cell.length_c   1.000
_cell.angle_alpha   90.00
_cell.angle_beta   90.00
_cell.angle_gamma   90.00
#
_symmetry.space_group_name_H-M   'P 1'
#
loop_
_entity.id
_entity.type
_entity.pdbx_description
1 polymer ?
#
loop_
_entity_poly.entity_id
_entity_poly.type
_entity_poly.pdbx_seq_one_letter_code
_entity_poly.pdbx_strand_id
1 'polypeptide(L)' 'MKNLDTRVRNKAVEIANALLEDGYEEGRAIAIATAQAKEWNENHPEPGSKTD' A
#
# COMPACT_ATOMS: atom_id res chain seq x y z
N MET A 1 0.06 14.40 3.03
CA MET A 1 -0.01 12.96 3.34
C MET A 1 0.31 12.73 4.83
N LYS A 2 -0.59 13.05 5.76
CA LYS A 2 -0.30 12.87 7.19
C LYS A 2 -0.94 11.64 7.83
N ASN A 3 -1.95 11.02 7.22
CA ASN A 3 -2.66 9.88 7.83
C ASN A 3 -2.88 8.72 6.83
N LEU A 4 -1.84 8.32 6.07
CA LEU A 4 -1.86 6.96 5.54
C LEU A 4 -1.57 6.04 6.71
N ASP A 5 -2.54 5.18 7.03
CA ASP A 5 -2.44 4.16 8.05
C ASP A 5 -1.10 3.43 7.90
N THR A 6 -0.41 3.18 9.02
CA THR A 6 0.88 2.48 9.03
C THR A 6 0.79 1.17 8.25
N ARG A 7 -0.36 0.50 8.32
CA ARG A 7 -0.66 -0.71 7.55
C ARG A 7 -0.58 -0.49 6.04
N VAL A 8 -1.25 0.55 5.52
CA VAL A 8 -1.24 0.88 4.09
C VAL A 8 0.16 1.30 3.64
N ARG A 9 0.88 2.06 4.47
CA ARG A 9 2.25 2.49 4.15
C ARG A 9 3.20 1.31 4.04
N ASN A 10 3.17 0.40 5.01
CA ASN A 10 4.01 -0.80 4.98
C ASN A 10 3.69 -1.66 3.76
N LYS A 11 2.40 -1.82 3.44
CA LYS A 11 2.01 -2.58 2.26
C LYS A 11 2.47 -1.93 0.96
N ALA A 12 2.42 -0.61 0.87
CA ALA A 12 2.93 0.12 -0.29
C ALA A 12 4.45 -0.06 -0.44
N VAL A 13 5.22 -0.08 0.66
CA VAL A 13 6.67 -0.33 0.59
C VAL A 13 6.95 -1.74 0.08
N GLU A 14 6.23 -2.77 0.55
CA GLU A 14 6.37 -4.15 0.05
C GLU A 14 6.14 -4.25 -1.46
N ILE A 15 5.05 -3.65 -1.95
CA ILE A 15 4.68 -3.69 -3.37
C ILE A 15 5.67 -2.87 -4.20
N ALA A 16 6.13 -1.72 -3.71
CA ALA A 16 7.11 -0.90 -4.40
C ALA A 16 8.44 -1.63 -4.57
N ASN A 17 8.91 -2.34 -3.53
CA ASN A 17 10.13 -3.14 -3.60
C ASN A 17 10.01 -4.25 -4.65
N ALA A 18 8.88 -4.97 -4.69
CA ALA A 18 8.64 -5.98 -5.71
C ALA A 18 8.64 -5.39 -7.13
N LEU A 19 8.01 -4.23 -7.32
CA LEU A 19 7.99 -3.55 -8.63
C LEU A 19 9.38 -3.05 -9.04
N LEU A 20 10.20 -2.58 -8.11
CA LEU A 20 11.59 -2.20 -8.38
C LEU A 20 12.42 -3.42 -8.80
N GLU A 21 12.23 -4.57 -8.15
CA GLU A 21 12.88 -5.85 -8.53
C GLU A 21 12.43 -6.31 -9.92
N ASP A 22 11.17 -6.08 -10.29
CA ASP A 22 10.62 -6.33 -11.62
C ASP A 22 11.08 -5.31 -12.69
N GLY A 23 11.90 -4.32 -12.30
CA GLY A 23 12.48 -3.33 -13.20
C GLY A 23 11.58 -2.13 -13.51
N TYR A 24 10.54 -1.89 -12.71
CA TYR A 24 9.75 -0.67 -12.82
C TYR A 24 10.55 0.54 -12.32
N GLU A 25 10.33 1.68 -12.96
CA GLU A 25 10.88 2.96 -12.50
C GLU A 25 10.33 3.33 -11.12
N GLU A 26 11.18 3.84 -10.23
CA GLU A 26 10.85 4.14 -8.83
C GLU A 26 9.60 5.03 -8.68
N GLY A 27 9.49 6.12 -9.43
CA GLY A 27 8.32 6.99 -9.36
C GLY A 27 7.03 6.29 -9.76
N ARG A 28 7.10 5.40 -10.76
CA ARG A 28 5.96 4.58 -11.21
C ARG A 28 5.64 3.48 -10.21
N ALA A 29 6.66 2.81 -9.67
CA ALA A 29 6.52 1.78 -8.64
C ALA A 29 5.81 2.32 -7.39
N ILE A 30 6.23 3.49 -6.89
CA ILE A 30 5.62 4.15 -5.72
C ILE A 30 4.15 4.49 -5.97
N ALA A 31 3.82 5.02 -7.15
CA ALA A 31 2.44 5.38 -7.49
C ALA A 31 1.53 4.14 -7.56
N ILE A 32 1.98 3.08 -8.24
CA ILE A 32 1.25 1.82 -8.36
C ILE A 32 1.08 1.17 -6.98
N ALA A 33 2.17 1.10 -6.21
CA ALA A 33 2.17 0.47 -4.90
C ALA A 33 1.24 1.17 -3.91
N THR A 34 1.18 2.51 -3.94
CA THR A 34 0.25 3.27 -3.10
C THR A 34 -1.20 3.00 -3.47
N ALA A 35 -1.52 2.84 -4.76
CA ALA A 35 -2.87 2.51 -5.21
C ALA A 35 -3.26 1.08 -4.78
N GLN A 36 -2.40 0.10 -5.07
CA GLN A 36 -2.65 -1.31 -4.70
C GLN A 36 -2.74 -1.52 -3.18
N ALA A 37 -1.92 -0.81 -2.40
CA ALA A 37 -1.95 -0.92 -0.95
C ALA A 37 -3.26 -0.40 -0.34
N LYS A 38 -3.87 0.63 -0.93
CA LYS A 38 -5.19 1.13 -0.51
C LYS A 38 -6.28 0.12 -0.82
N GLU A 39 -6.32 -0.39 -2.05
CA GLU A 39 -7.29 -1.40 -2.48
C GLU A 39 -7.16 -2.69 -1.65
N TRP A 40 -5.93 -3.12 -1.37
CA TRP A 40 -5.67 -4.26 -0.49
C TRP A 40 -6.25 -4.02 0.92
N ASN A 41 -6.07 -2.81 1.46
CA ASN A 41 -6.57 -2.45 2.79
C ASN A 41 -8.10 -2.41 2.87
N GLU A 42 -8.77 -1.92 1.82
CA GLU A 42 -10.23 -1.94 1.70
C GLU A 42 -10.78 -3.36 1.67
N ASN A 43 -10.10 -4.27 0.95
CA ASN A 43 -10.49 -5.68 0.85
C ASN A 43 -10.09 -6.54 2.06
N HIS A 44 -9.16 -6.06 2.89
CA HIS A 44 -8.70 -6.74 4.10
C HIS A 44 -8.90 -5.81 5.29
N PRO A 45 -10.14 -5.54 5.72
CA PRO A 45 -10.38 -4.69 6.88
C PRO A 45 -9.69 -5.28 8.11
N GLU A 46 -9.04 -4.43 8.88
CA GLU A 46 -8.36 -4.86 10.10
C GLU A 46 -9.40 -5.43 11.08
N PRO A 47 -9.23 -6.67 11.59
CA PRO A 47 -10.17 -7.31 12.50
C PRO A 47 -10.17 -6.55 13.83
N GLY A 48 -11.06 -5.56 13.94
CA GLY A 48 -11.12 -4.62 15.06
C GLY A 48 -11.58 -3.22 14.68
N SER A 49 -11.53 -2.86 13.39
CA SER A 49 -11.95 -1.54 12.87
C SER A 49 -13.47 -1.41 12.62
N LYS A 50 -14.29 -2.36 13.09
CA LYS A 50 -15.75 -2.18 13.17
C LYS A 50 -16.01 -1.08 14.20
N THR A 51 -16.05 0.15 13.73
CA THR A 51 -16.62 1.27 14.48
C THR A 51 -18.13 1.06 14.40
N ASP A 52 -18.70 0.61 15.52
CA ASP A 52 -20.12 0.83 15.83
C ASP A 52 -20.27 2.27 16.32
#